data_AF-A0A2V9ZGC6-F1
#
_entry.id   AF-A0A2V9ZGC6-F1
#
_cell.length_a   1.000
_cell.length_b   1.000
_cell.length_c   1.000
_cell.angle_alpha   90.00
_cell.angle_beta   90.00
_cell.angle_gamma   90.00
#
_symmetry.space_group_name_H-M   'P 1'
#
loop_
_entity.id
_entity.type
_entity.pdbx_description
1 polymer ?
#
loop_
_entity_poly.entity_id
_entity_poly.type
_entity_poly.pdbx_seq_one_letter_code
_entity_poly.pdbx_strand_id
1 'polypeptide(L)'
;MEYKQIWAGGVIDYQSEGYSSQQCPACDYTAPLNRKTQEAFACVSPTCGFWSECRAQNQLKRFLSRPHAPSAHHAVGNRAVPPRRRNEYKGLAIFRAAIRAKPFWRRDIVR
;
A
#
# COMPACT_ATOMS: atom_id res chain seq x y z
N MET A 1 -1.85 -4.16 1.13
CA MET A 1 -0.62 -4.14 1.98
C MET A 1 -0.95 -4.57 3.40
N GLU A 2 -2.02 -4.02 3.98
CA GLU A 2 -2.36 -4.21 5.40
C GLU A 2 -2.57 -5.66 5.84
N TYR A 3 -3.42 -6.41 5.15
CA TYR A 3 -3.70 -7.79 5.55
C TYR A 3 -2.45 -8.69 5.51
N LYS A 4 -1.51 -8.41 4.59
CA LYS A 4 -0.25 -9.15 4.49
C LYS A 4 0.71 -8.80 5.62
N GLN A 5 0.77 -7.53 6.01
CA GLN A 5 1.59 -7.09 7.15
C GLN A 5 1.07 -7.71 8.45
N ILE A 6 -0.25 -7.79 8.63
CA ILE A 6 -0.85 -8.49 9.79
C ILE A 6 -0.41 -9.97 9.83
N TRP A 7 -0.41 -10.65 8.68
CA TRP A 7 0.03 -12.06 8.62
C TRP A 7 1.53 -12.24 8.90
N ALA A 8 2.35 -11.25 8.56
CA ALA A 8 3.79 -11.26 8.80
C ALA A 8 4.17 -10.72 10.20
N GLY A 9 3.20 -10.26 11.01
CA GLY A 9 3.48 -9.59 12.29
C GLY A 9 4.10 -8.20 12.14
N GLY A 10 3.97 -7.57 10.97
CA GLY A 10 4.51 -6.23 10.68
C GLY A 10 3.63 -5.10 11.24
N VAL A 11 4.26 -3.95 11.48
CA VAL A 11 3.60 -2.70 11.90
C VAL A 11 3.38 -1.80 10.69
N ILE A 12 2.26 -1.08 10.66
CA ILE A 12 1.93 -0.11 9.62
C ILE A 12 1.74 1.24 10.28
N ASP A 13 2.51 2.22 9.81
CA ASP A 13 2.39 3.61 10.23
C ASP A 13 1.90 4.46 9.05
N TYR A 14 0.99 5.39 9.32
CA TYR A 14 0.39 6.26 8.31
C TYR A 14 0.83 7.69 8.56
N GLN A 15 1.28 8.35 7.50
CA GLN A 15 1.64 9.75 7.54
C GLN A 15 0.62 10.58 6.74
N SER A 16 0.26 11.75 7.27
CA SER A 16 -0.59 12.70 6.55
C SER A 16 0.04 13.11 5.20
N GLU A 17 -0.74 13.00 4.13
CA GLU A 17 -0.27 13.25 2.76
C GLU A 17 -0.25 14.74 2.38
N GLY A 18 -0.97 15.58 3.13
CA GLY A 18 -1.15 17.01 2.86
C GLY A 18 0.19 17.72 2.68
N TYR A 19 0.38 18.33 1.51
CA TYR A 19 1.58 19.09 1.11
C TYR A 19 2.92 18.33 1.23
N SER A 20 2.89 17.00 1.42
CA SER A 20 4.09 16.16 1.60
C SER A 20 5.06 16.18 0.42
N SER A 21 4.56 16.50 -0.77
CA SER A 21 5.37 16.61 -1.98
C SER A 21 5.97 18.00 -2.21
N GLN A 22 5.50 19.00 -1.48
CA GLN A 22 5.91 20.41 -1.59
C GLN A 22 6.68 20.88 -0.34
N GLN A 23 6.63 20.12 0.76
CA GLN A 23 7.39 20.42 1.98
C GLN A 23 8.81 19.86 1.90
N CYS A 24 9.79 20.65 2.34
CA CYS A 24 11.18 20.23 2.44
C CYS A 24 11.43 19.42 3.72
N PRO A 25 12.07 18.24 3.66
CA PRO A 25 12.42 17.44 4.84
C PRO A 25 13.53 18.05 5.71
N ALA A 26 14.33 18.97 5.16
CA ALA A 26 15.49 19.53 5.86
C ALA A 26 15.15 20.79 6.66
N CYS A 27 14.17 21.58 6.21
CA CYS A 27 13.83 22.88 6.83
C CYS A 27 12.33 23.11 7.02
N ASP A 28 11.50 22.13 6.70
CA ASP A 28 10.02 22.17 6.77
C ASP A 28 9.35 23.29 5.95
N TYR A 29 10.11 24.02 5.14
CA TYR A 29 9.57 25.03 4.25
C TYR A 29 8.67 24.39 3.18
N THR A 30 7.43 24.87 3.09
CA THR A 30 6.42 24.40 2.15
C THR A 30 6.12 25.48 1.14
N ALA A 31 6.38 25.21 -0.13
CA ALA A 31 6.05 26.11 -1.23
C ALA A 31 5.69 25.30 -2.48
N PRO A 32 4.73 25.75 -3.30
CA PRO A 32 4.41 25.11 -4.58
C PRO A 32 5.64 25.03 -5.51
N LEU A 33 6.52 26.04 -5.43
CA LEU A 33 7.74 26.12 -6.24
C LEU A 33 8.82 25.13 -5.82
N ASN A 34 8.72 24.50 -4.64
CA ASN A 34 9.66 23.44 -4.25
C ASN A 34 9.62 22.24 -5.21
N ARG A 35 8.49 22.09 -5.91
CA ARG A 35 8.25 20.99 -6.84
C ARG A 35 7.46 21.44 -8.05
N LYS A 36 8.16 21.76 -9.13
CA LYS A 36 7.54 22.13 -10.42
C LYS A 36 7.19 20.92 -11.29
N THR A 37 7.95 19.83 -11.20
CA THR A 37 7.75 18.62 -12.02
C THR A 37 7.69 17.36 -11.15
N GLN A 38 7.32 16.23 -11.75
CA GLN A 38 7.31 14.95 -11.05
C GLN A 38 8.73 14.45 -10.73
N GLU A 39 9.68 14.79 -11.59
CA GLU A 39 11.06 14.28 -11.69
C GLU A 39 12.10 15.16 -10.99
N ALA A 40 11.69 16.20 -10.27
CA ALA A 40 12.66 17.03 -9.54
C ALA A 40 12.00 17.70 -8.33
N PHE A 41 12.77 17.81 -7.26
CA PHE A 41 12.42 18.59 -6.08
C PHE A 41 13.62 19.43 -5.65
N ALA A 42 13.41 20.72 -5.48
CA ALA A 42 14.44 21.68 -5.07
C ALA A 42 13.82 22.65 -4.07
N CYS A 43 14.36 22.74 -2.86
CA CYS A 43 13.88 23.69 -1.89
C CYS A 43 14.21 25.12 -2.33
N VAL A 44 13.20 25.97 -2.47
CA VAL A 44 13.37 27.40 -2.81
C VAL A 44 13.72 28.27 -1.59
N SER A 45 13.81 27.70 -0.39
CA SER A 45 14.27 28.45 0.79
C SER A 45 15.74 28.88 0.60
N PRO A 46 16.06 30.17 0.77
CA PRO A 46 17.40 30.71 0.51
C PRO A 46 18.49 30.14 1.42
N THR A 47 18.10 29.55 2.56
CA THR A 47 19.02 29.02 3.57
C THR A 47 19.22 27.49 3.51
N CYS A 48 18.44 26.77 2.69
CA CYS A 48 18.39 25.31 2.75
C CYS A 48 19.19 24.63 1.62
N GLY A 49 18.93 24.99 0.35
CA GLY A 49 19.61 24.39 -0.80
C GLY A 49 19.35 22.89 -1.02
N PHE A 50 18.40 22.28 -0.30
CA PHE A 50 18.11 20.84 -0.42
C PHE A 50 17.54 20.49 -1.80
N TRP A 51 18.04 19.38 -2.36
CA TRP A 51 17.60 18.87 -3.65
C TRP A 51 17.42 17.34 -3.63
N SER A 52 16.50 16.84 -4.46
CA SER A 52 16.36 15.42 -4.73
C SER A 52 15.84 15.15 -6.13
N GLU A 53 16.30 14.03 -6.69
CA GLU A 53 15.99 13.56 -8.04
C GLU A 53 14.52 13.25 -8.28
N CYS A 54 13.72 12.97 -7.26
CA CYS A 54 12.30 12.74 -7.49
C CYS A 54 11.46 12.95 -6.24
N ARG A 55 10.15 13.15 -6.46
CA ARG A 55 9.15 13.26 -5.39
C ARG A 55 9.23 12.09 -4.40
N ALA A 56 9.40 10.86 -4.88
CA ALA A 56 9.37 9.67 -4.04
C ALA A 56 10.54 9.66 -3.05
N GLN A 57 11.74 10.07 -3.49
CA GLN A 57 12.90 10.23 -2.60
C GLN A 57 12.66 11.32 -1.55
N ASN A 58 12.06 12.46 -1.94
CA ASN A 58 11.69 13.52 -0.99
C ASN A 58 10.71 12.98 0.07
N GLN A 59 9.68 12.26 -0.37
CA GLN A 59 8.69 11.66 0.52
C GLN A 59 9.29 10.63 1.47
N LEU A 60 10.19 9.77 0.98
CA LEU A 60 10.88 8.79 1.83
C LEU A 60 11.73 9.50 2.89
N LYS A 61 12.50 10.53 2.52
CA LYS A 61 13.28 11.33 3.48
C LYS A 61 12.40 12.01 4.51
N ARG A 62 11.24 12.53 4.14
CA ARG A 62 10.24 13.08 5.08
C ARG A 62 9.64 12.03 6.01
N PHE A 63 9.39 10.84 5.50
CA PHE A 63 8.87 9.74 6.30
C PHE A 63 9.87 9.37 7.41
N LEU A 64 11.15 9.22 7.05
CA LEU A 64 12.21 8.81 7.96
C LEU A 64 12.67 9.91 8.94
N SER A 65 12.51 11.18 8.58
CA SER A 65 12.91 12.33 9.43
C SER A 65 11.87 12.68 10.49
N ARG A 66 10.60 12.28 10.29
CA ARG A 66 9.56 12.52 11.29
C ARG A 66 9.70 11.52 12.43
N PRO A 67 9.57 11.96 13.68
CA PRO A 67 9.49 11.03 14.80
C PRO A 67 8.24 10.18 14.61
N HIS A 68 8.44 8.87 14.44
CA HIS A 68 7.36 7.91 14.54
C HIS A 68 6.91 7.88 16.00
N ALA A 69 5.60 7.91 16.24
CA ALA A 69 5.10 7.69 17.58
C ALA A 69 5.71 6.36 18.08
N PRO A 70 6.25 6.31 19.32
CA PRO A 70 6.67 5.04 19.88
C PRO A 70 5.48 4.13 19.73
N SER A 71 5.69 2.96 19.11
CA SER A 71 4.63 1.99 18.90
C SER A 71 4.07 1.74 20.29
N ALA A 72 2.89 2.30 20.59
CA ALA A 72 2.14 1.82 21.71
C ALA A 72 1.96 0.35 21.36
N HIS A 73 2.62 -0.53 22.10
CA HIS A 73 2.20 -1.91 22.19
C HIS A 73 0.80 -1.85 22.80
N HIS A 74 -0.19 -1.40 22.02
CA HIS A 74 -1.52 -1.92 22.13
C HIS A 74 -1.28 -3.39 21.90
N ALA A 75 -1.20 -4.14 23.01
CA ALA A 75 -1.66 -5.50 23.01
C ALA A 75 -3.01 -5.44 22.29
N VAL A 76 -2.99 -5.74 20.99
CA VAL A 76 -4.18 -6.14 20.26
C VAL A 76 -4.56 -7.40 20.97
N GLY A 77 -5.35 -7.22 22.05
CA GLY A 77 -5.58 -8.24 23.04
C GLY A 77 -6.03 -9.47 22.30
N ASN A 78 -5.25 -10.54 22.43
CA ASN A 78 -5.50 -11.90 21.96
C ASN A 78 -6.83 -12.05 21.22
N ARG A 79 -6.95 -11.52 19.99
CA ARG A 79 -7.94 -12.06 19.06
C ARG A 79 -7.28 -13.33 18.63
N ALA A 80 -7.61 -14.39 19.36
CA ALA A 80 -7.30 -15.75 18.99
C ALA A 80 -7.49 -15.86 17.48
N VAL A 81 -6.39 -16.00 16.74
CA VAL A 81 -6.44 -16.45 15.37
C VAL A 81 -7.14 -17.79 15.48
N PRO A 82 -8.40 -17.95 15.00
CA PRO A 82 -9.08 -19.22 15.17
C PRO A 82 -8.18 -20.28 14.52
N PRO A 83 -7.90 -21.40 15.22
CA PRO A 83 -7.10 -22.45 14.61
C PRO A 83 -7.77 -22.83 13.29
N ARG A 84 -6.97 -22.93 12.22
CA ARG A 84 -7.47 -23.32 10.90
C ARG A 84 -8.35 -24.55 11.07
N ARG A 85 -9.68 -24.42 10.93
CA ARG A 85 -10.55 -25.59 10.81
C ARG A 85 -10.13 -26.28 9.52
N ARG A 86 -9.38 -27.38 9.64
CA ARG A 86 -9.24 -28.34 8.55
C ARG A 86 -10.66 -28.80 8.22
N ASN A 87 -11.09 -28.50 7.00
CA ASN A 87 -12.28 -29.04 6.35
C ASN A 87 -13.60 -28.91 7.10
N GLU A 88 -14.35 -27.86 6.78
CA GLU A 88 -15.81 -27.91 6.85
C GLU A 88 -16.39 -27.40 5.52
N TYR A 89 -16.10 -28.10 4.42
CA TYR A 89 -16.87 -27.98 3.18
C TYR A 89 -18.23 -28.68 3.36
N LYS A 90 -19.09 -28.14 4.23
CA LYS A 90 -20.52 -28.45 4.22
C LYS A 90 -21.16 -27.68 3.06
N GLY A 91 -20.98 -28.20 1.85
CA GLY A 91 -21.50 -27.59 0.63
C GLY A 91 -21.32 -28.41 -0.67
N LEU A 92 -20.80 -29.64 -0.59
CA LEU A 92 -20.77 -30.57 -1.72
C LEU A 92 -22.04 -31.43 -1.73
N ALA A 93 -23.19 -30.81 -2.01
CA ALA A 93 -24.42 -31.53 -2.33
C ALA A 93 -25.18 -30.93 -3.52
N ILE A 94 -24.59 -30.01 -4.31
CA ILE A 94 -25.27 -29.42 -5.49
C ILE A 94 -24.47 -29.61 -6.80
N PHE A 95 -23.17 -29.89 -6.77
CA PHE A 95 -22.36 -30.04 -8.00
C PHE A 95 -22.08 -31.49 -8.39
N ARG A 96 -23.09 -32.37 -8.39
CA ARG A 96 -22.97 -33.72 -8.97
C ARG A 96 -24.04 -34.08 -10.01
N ALA A 97 -24.80 -33.11 -10.50
CA ALA A 97 -25.88 -33.33 -11.48
C ALA A 97 -25.73 -32.60 -12.83
N ALA A 98 -24.60 -31.97 -13.13
CA ALA A 98 -24.45 -31.14 -14.34
C ALA A 98 -23.29 -31.54 -15.27
N ILE A 99 -22.89 -32.81 -15.29
CA ILE A 99 -22.00 -33.38 -16.33
C ILE A 99 -22.79 -34.36 -17.18
N ARG A 100 -23.84 -33.88 -17.86
CA ARG A 100 -24.45 -34.63 -18.97
C ARG A 100 -25.18 -33.70 -19.96
N ALA A 101 -24.43 -32.82 -20.61
CA ALA A 101 -24.77 -32.30 -21.93
C ALA A 101 -23.59 -31.50 -22.52
N LYS A 102 -22.93 -32.06 -23.53
CA LYS A 102 -22.40 -31.30 -24.67
C LYS A 102 -23.26 -31.79 -25.86
N PRO A 103 -23.71 -30.94 -26.81
CA PRO A 103 -22.78 -30.29 -27.74
C PRO A 103 -23.29 -28.99 -28.42
N PHE A 104 -22.54 -27.91 -28.37
CA PHE A 104 -22.65 -26.79 -29.32
C PHE A 104 -21.36 -26.01 -29.07
N TRP A 105 -20.33 -26.12 -29.90
CA TRP A 105 -20.18 -25.38 -31.15
C TRP A 105 -19.15 -26.13 -32.01
N ARG A 106 -19.55 -26.60 -33.19
CA ARG A 106 -18.58 -26.87 -34.26
C ARG A 106 -18.15 -25.51 -34.82
N ARG A 107 -16.84 -25.29 -34.87
CA ARG A 107 -16.19 -24.32 -35.74
C ARG A 107 -16.29 -24.87 -37.15
N ASP A 108 -17.05 -24.21 -38.01
CA ASP A 108 -16.84 -24.36 -39.45
C ASP A 108 -15.95 -23.20 -39.91
N ILE A 109 -14.76 -23.62 -40.32
CA ILE A 109 -13.68 -22.87 -40.91
C ILE A 109 -13.84 -23.06 -42.43
N VAL A 110 -13.85 -21.94 -43.16
CA VAL A 110 -13.52 -21.73 -44.58
C VAL A 110 -14.63 -21.76 -45.65
N ARG A 111 -14.63 -20.62 -46.37
CA ARG A 111 -15.11 -20.26 -47.73
C ARG A 111 -16.57 -19.94 -47.95
#